data_AF-A0A1V4EL64-F1
#
_entry.id   AF-A0A1V4EL64-F1
#
_cell.length_a   1.000
_cell.length_b   1.000
_cell.length_c   1.000
_cell.angle_alpha   90.00
_cell.angle_beta   90.00
_cell.angle_gamma   90.00
#
_symmetry.space_group_name_H-M   'P 1'
#
loop_
_entity.id
_entity.type
_entity.pdbx_description
1 polymer ?
#
loop_
_entity_poly.entity_id
_entity_poly.type
_entity_poly.pdbx_seq_one_letter_code
_entity_poly.pdbx_strand_id
1 'polypeptide(L)'
;MPELTEEQARQLAEAATLSTQLQEAMVRLDQAGTQIAQLTERADAADARAAEANAKAQRLENTEAARTMVTEALKTSGIPETSHARFTESVLRDLPTTDTGALDTTAFKAVVESAITDKKTEIAGLLEAVGVGHVRGLGESLTDTVVEEASAEQVTNSLVESYKARGLNEEAARLAAAGRPL
;
A
#
# COMPACT_ATOMS: atom_id res chain seq x y z
N MET A 1 11.42 12.09 -94.63
CA MET A 1 11.55 11.95 -93.18
C MET A 1 11.52 13.36 -92.62
N PRO A 2 10.49 13.78 -91.89
CA PRO A 2 10.47 15.12 -91.31
C PRO A 2 11.60 15.25 -90.27
N GLU A 3 12.51 16.20 -90.46
CA GLU A 3 13.58 16.49 -89.51
C GLU A 3 13.01 17.32 -88.35
N LEU A 4 13.35 16.94 -87.12
CA LEU A 4 13.01 17.70 -85.92
C LEU A 4 13.66 19.08 -86.00
N THR A 5 12.91 20.13 -85.70
CA THR A 5 13.47 21.48 -85.59
C THR A 5 14.39 21.55 -84.37
N GLU A 6 15.38 22.44 -84.40
CA GLU A 6 16.37 22.63 -83.31
C GLU A 6 15.68 22.94 -81.96
N GLU A 7 14.54 23.63 -82.03
CA GLU A 7 13.70 23.93 -80.87
C GLU A 7 12.97 22.69 -80.33
N GLN A 8 12.51 21.77 -81.20
CA GLN A 8 11.94 20.49 -80.79
C GLN A 8 12.99 19.59 -80.13
N ALA A 9 14.23 19.58 -80.63
CA ALA A 9 15.33 18.81 -80.03
C ALA A 9 15.68 19.33 -78.63
N ARG A 10 15.70 20.65 -78.42
CA ARG A 10 15.96 21.28 -77.12
C ARG A 10 14.86 20.99 -76.11
N GLN A 11 13.59 21.11 -76.52
CA GLN A 11 12.45 20.78 -75.66
C GLN A 11 12.47 19.30 -75.22
N LEU A 12 12.90 18.40 -76.10
CA LEU A 12 12.99 16.96 -75.78
C LEU A 12 14.11 16.66 -74.77
N ALA A 13 15.24 17.38 -74.86
CA ALA A 13 16.32 17.28 -73.87
C ALA A 13 15.92 17.84 -72.49
N GLU A 14 15.20 18.97 -72.47
CA GLU A 14 14.66 19.56 -71.23
C GLU A 14 13.64 18.62 -70.58
N ALA A 15 12.74 18.02 -71.37
CA ALA A 15 11.76 17.05 -70.89
C ALA A 15 12.41 15.78 -70.29
N ALA A 16 13.47 15.27 -70.91
CA ALA A 16 14.22 14.12 -70.38
C ALA A 16 14.88 14.44 -69.04
N THR A 17 15.43 15.64 -68.89
CA THR A 17 16.02 16.12 -67.63
C THR A 17 14.97 16.24 -66.54
N LEU A 18 13.82 16.85 -66.85
CA LEU A 18 12.70 16.98 -65.92
C LEU A 18 12.13 15.62 -65.50
N SER A 19 12.01 14.67 -66.44
CA SER A 19 11.57 13.30 -66.13
C SER A 19 12.52 12.62 -65.13
N THR A 20 13.83 12.81 -65.30
CA THR A 20 14.85 12.24 -64.41
C THR A 20 14.76 12.86 -63.01
N GLN A 21 14.64 14.19 -62.94
CA GLN A 21 14.47 14.91 -61.68
C GLN A 21 13.19 14.53 -60.94
N LEU A 22 12.08 14.35 -61.67
CA LEU A 22 10.81 13.88 -61.11
C LEU A 22 10.98 12.47 -60.50
N GLN A 23 11.63 11.56 -61.23
CA GLN A 23 11.85 10.20 -60.76
C GLN A 23 12.73 10.16 -59.51
N GLU A 24 13.80 10.96 -59.46
CA GLU A 24 14.62 11.10 -58.25
C GLU A 24 13.84 11.70 -57.08
N ALA A 25 13.01 12.72 -57.33
CA ALA A 25 12.18 13.34 -56.31
C ALA A 25 11.14 12.35 -55.75
N MET A 26 10.54 11.52 -56.60
CA MET A 26 9.62 10.46 -56.18
C MET A 26 10.31 9.42 -55.29
N VAL A 27 11.53 8.99 -55.65
CA VAL A 27 12.31 8.06 -54.82
C VAL A 27 12.66 8.68 -53.46
N ARG A 28 13.07 9.96 -53.43
CA ARG A 28 13.34 10.66 -52.17
C ARG A 28 12.09 10.79 -51.31
N LEU A 29 10.94 11.05 -51.92
CA LEU A 29 9.66 11.15 -51.20
C LEU A 29 9.25 9.81 -50.58
N ASP A 30 9.41 8.71 -51.31
CA ASP A 30 9.12 7.36 -50.81
C ASP A 30 10.06 6.96 -49.65
N GLN A 31 11.35 7.28 -49.79
CA GLN A 31 12.34 7.09 -48.73
C GLN A 31 12.01 7.92 -47.49
N ALA A 32 11.63 9.19 -47.67
CA ALA A 32 11.22 10.06 -46.58
C ALA A 32 9.95 9.53 -45.88
N GLY A 33 8.96 9.05 -46.65
CA GLY A 33 7.76 8.43 -46.10
C GLY A 33 8.08 7.21 -45.24
N THR A 34 8.98 6.35 -45.71
CA THR A 34 9.45 5.16 -44.97
C THR A 34 10.19 5.57 -43.68
N GLN A 35 11.05 6.59 -43.75
CA GLN A 35 11.77 7.10 -42.58
C GLN A 35 10.81 7.69 -41.53
N ILE A 36 9.82 8.47 -41.97
CA ILE A 36 8.81 9.03 -41.07
C ILE A 36 8.05 7.90 -40.37
N ALA A 37 7.58 6.89 -41.10
CA ALA A 37 6.89 5.74 -40.52
C ALA A 37 7.75 5.03 -39.46
N GLN A 38 9.03 4.78 -39.75
CA GLN A 38 9.96 4.16 -38.80
C GLN A 38 10.21 5.03 -37.56
N LEU A 39 10.28 6.35 -37.72
CA LEU A 39 10.47 7.27 -36.61
C LEU A 39 9.24 7.34 -35.73
N THR A 40 8.04 7.35 -36.31
CA THR A 40 6.77 7.30 -35.56
C THR A 40 6.68 6.00 -34.76
N GLU A 41 6.93 4.84 -35.38
CA GLU A 41 6.91 3.55 -34.67
C GLU A 41 7.92 3.52 -33.51
N ARG A 42 9.12 4.08 -33.72
CA ARG A 42 10.14 4.18 -32.67
C ARG A 42 9.74 5.13 -31.55
N ALA A 43 9.08 6.24 -31.86
CA ALA A 43 8.57 7.19 -30.88
C ALA A 43 7.48 6.52 -30.01
N ASP A 44 6.50 5.87 -30.64
CA ASP A 44 5.43 5.17 -29.94
C ASP A 44 5.97 4.06 -29.02
N ALA A 45 6.95 3.28 -29.51
CA ALA A 45 7.61 2.26 -28.71
C ALA A 45 8.45 2.85 -27.55
N ALA A 46 9.06 4.01 -27.74
CA ALA A 46 9.80 4.70 -26.69
C ALA A 46 8.87 5.25 -25.61
N ASP A 47 7.75 5.86 -26.02
CA ASP A 47 6.73 6.39 -25.11
C ASP A 47 6.08 5.28 -24.28
N ALA A 48 5.78 4.13 -24.89
CA ALA A 48 5.25 2.97 -24.17
C ALA A 48 6.25 2.45 -23.11
N ARG A 49 7.54 2.35 -23.45
CA ARG A 49 8.58 1.94 -22.50
C ARG A 49 8.78 2.97 -21.39
N ALA A 50 8.73 4.26 -21.70
CA ALA A 50 8.83 5.32 -20.71
C ALA A 50 7.65 5.28 -19.73
N ALA A 51 6.42 5.08 -20.22
CA ALA A 51 5.24 4.92 -19.40
C ALA A 51 5.34 3.70 -18.47
N GLU A 52 5.80 2.55 -18.96
CA GLU A 52 6.02 1.34 -18.15
C GLU A 52 7.10 1.56 -17.08
N ALA A 53 8.23 2.18 -17.46
CA ALA A 53 9.31 2.49 -16.53
C ALA A 53 8.86 3.43 -15.42
N ASN A 54 8.11 4.48 -15.76
CA ASN A 54 7.56 5.43 -14.80
C ASN A 54 6.55 4.75 -13.86
N ALA A 55 5.65 3.92 -14.39
CA ALA A 55 4.71 3.16 -13.57
C ALA A 55 5.43 2.20 -12.60
N LYS A 56 6.52 1.56 -13.04
CA LYS A 56 7.34 0.70 -12.18
C LYS A 56 8.07 1.50 -11.09
N ALA A 57 8.67 2.63 -11.44
CA ALA A 57 9.33 3.51 -10.49
C ALA A 57 8.35 3.99 -9.41
N GLN A 58 7.17 4.47 -9.82
CA GLN A 58 6.11 4.90 -8.91
C GLN A 58 5.69 3.79 -7.93
N ARG A 59 5.56 2.54 -8.40
CA ARG A 59 5.21 1.40 -7.53
C ARG A 59 6.28 1.13 -6.48
N LEU A 60 7.56 1.25 -6.84
CA LEU A 60 8.66 1.08 -5.89
C LEU A 60 8.65 2.18 -4.84
N GLU A 61 8.53 3.45 -5.27
CA GLU A 61 8.43 4.60 -4.38
C GLU A 61 7.25 4.49 -3.41
N ASN A 62 6.07 4.11 -3.91
CA ASN A 62 4.88 3.86 -3.09
C ASN A 62 5.14 2.77 -2.04
N THR A 63 5.80 1.67 -2.44
CA THR A 63 6.11 0.56 -1.54
C THR A 63 7.09 0.98 -0.44
N GLU A 64 8.11 1.78 -0.78
CA GLU A 64 9.09 2.29 0.18
C GLU A 64 8.48 3.28 1.16
N ALA A 65 7.65 4.20 0.67
CA ALA A 65 6.89 5.14 1.50
C ALA A 65 5.96 4.38 2.46
N ALA A 66 5.21 3.41 1.95
CA ALA A 66 4.32 2.57 2.74
C ALA A 66 5.07 1.75 3.80
N ARG A 67 6.23 1.16 3.46
CA ARG A 67 7.10 0.47 4.43
C ARG A 67 7.50 1.36 5.58
N THR A 68 7.88 2.60 5.28
CA THR A 68 8.27 3.60 6.29
C THR A 68 7.09 3.89 7.22
N MET A 69 5.90 4.14 6.66
CA MET A 69 4.68 4.40 7.45
C MET A 69 4.31 3.22 8.36
N VAL A 70 4.36 1.99 7.85
CA VAL A 70 4.09 0.78 8.65
C VAL A 70 5.11 0.64 9.77
N THR A 71 6.39 0.84 9.48
CA THR A 71 7.47 0.74 10.47
C THR A 71 7.26 1.74 11.61
N GLU A 72 6.94 2.99 11.30
CA GLU A 72 6.64 4.00 12.32
C GLU A 72 5.39 3.66 13.14
N ALA A 73 4.32 3.18 12.50
CA ALA A 73 3.10 2.78 13.20
C ALA A 73 3.34 1.58 14.14
N LEU A 74 4.19 0.63 13.73
CA LEU A 74 4.49 -0.55 14.53
C LEU A 74 5.27 -0.25 15.81
N LYS A 75 6.13 0.78 15.82
CA LYS A 75 6.90 1.19 17.02
C LYS A 75 6.01 1.52 18.22
N THR A 76 4.85 2.12 17.97
CA THR A 76 3.90 2.52 19.03
C THR A 76 2.70 1.58 19.12
N SER A 77 2.61 0.58 18.24
CA SER A 77 1.48 -0.33 18.17
C SER A 77 1.38 -1.24 19.40
N GLY A 78 2.48 -1.62 20.05
CA GLY A 78 2.48 -2.67 21.08
C GLY A 78 2.34 -4.10 20.52
N ILE A 79 2.38 -4.28 19.20
CA ILE A 79 2.51 -5.60 18.56
C ILE A 79 3.93 -6.12 18.78
N PRO A 80 4.12 -7.42 19.14
CA PRO A 80 5.45 -8.01 19.31
C PRO A 80 6.32 -7.88 18.05
N GLU A 81 7.60 -7.52 18.22
CA GLU A 81 8.57 -7.34 17.12
C GLU A 81 8.69 -8.58 16.24
N THR A 82 8.56 -9.78 16.82
CA THR A 82 8.58 -11.06 16.09
C THR A 82 7.48 -11.18 15.03
N SER A 83 6.40 -10.39 15.15
CA SER A 83 5.28 -10.36 14.20
C SER A 83 5.39 -9.23 13.16
N HIS A 84 6.31 -8.27 13.33
CA HIS A 84 6.38 -7.06 12.49
C HIS A 84 6.64 -7.38 11.01
N ALA A 85 7.50 -8.35 10.71
CA ALA A 85 7.81 -8.73 9.33
C ALA A 85 6.57 -9.27 8.59
N ARG A 86 5.83 -10.18 9.24
CA ARG A 86 4.61 -10.78 8.65
C ARG A 86 3.49 -9.75 8.54
N PHE A 87 3.35 -8.88 9.54
CA PHE A 87 2.39 -7.78 9.51
C PHE A 87 2.68 -6.84 8.33
N THR A 88 3.93 -6.41 8.21
CA THR A 88 4.37 -5.52 7.13
C THR A 88 4.12 -6.15 5.76
N GLU A 89 4.46 -7.43 5.56
CA GLU A 89 4.18 -8.12 4.30
C GLU A 89 2.68 -8.17 3.98
N SER A 90 1.84 -8.44 4.98
CA SER A 90 0.38 -8.50 4.81
C SER A 90 -0.20 -7.15 4.38
N VAL A 91 0.21 -6.07 5.02
CA VAL A 91 -0.35 -4.73 4.77
C VAL A 91 0.16 -4.13 3.44
N LEU A 92 1.38 -4.48 3.02
CA LEU A 92 1.95 -3.98 1.76
C LEU A 92 1.46 -4.72 0.52
N ARG A 93 0.65 -5.79 0.66
CA ARG A 93 0.18 -6.58 -0.47
C ARG A 93 -0.73 -5.76 -1.39
N ASP A 94 -1.65 -5.00 -0.81
CA ASP A 94 -2.67 -4.24 -1.53
C ASP A 94 -2.59 -2.76 -1.12
N LEU A 95 -1.69 -2.02 -1.77
CA LEU A 95 -1.51 -0.60 -1.51
C LEU A 95 -2.63 0.22 -2.15
N PRO A 96 -3.39 1.01 -1.38
CA PRO A 96 -4.37 1.92 -1.95
C PRO A 96 -3.64 3.04 -2.70
N THR A 97 -4.02 3.26 -3.95
CA THR A 97 -3.44 4.30 -4.80
C THR A 97 -4.51 5.26 -5.30
N THR A 98 -4.12 6.50 -5.55
CA THR A 98 -4.95 7.51 -6.20
C THR A 98 -5.13 7.21 -7.70
N ASP A 99 -5.98 7.97 -8.39
CA ASP A 99 -6.17 7.88 -9.85
C ASP A 99 -4.87 8.13 -10.64
N THR A 100 -3.90 8.84 -10.04
CA THR A 100 -2.59 9.09 -10.63
C THR A 100 -1.58 7.97 -10.39
N GLY A 101 -1.97 6.92 -9.65
CA GLY A 101 -1.10 5.80 -9.28
C GLY A 101 -0.15 6.08 -8.13
N ALA A 102 -0.25 7.24 -7.47
CA ALA A 102 0.50 7.55 -6.25
C ALA A 102 -0.13 6.87 -5.03
N LEU A 103 0.65 6.60 -3.99
CA LEU A 103 0.12 6.07 -2.73
C LEU A 103 -0.91 7.02 -2.11
N ASP A 104 -2.12 6.53 -1.85
CA ASP A 104 -3.09 7.25 -1.03
C ASP A 104 -2.70 7.07 0.44
N THR A 105 -1.97 8.05 0.97
CA THR A 105 -1.44 7.99 2.33
C THR A 105 -2.54 8.02 3.40
N THR A 106 -3.67 8.66 3.13
CA THR A 106 -4.81 8.73 4.05
C THR A 106 -5.51 7.39 4.12
N ALA A 107 -5.85 6.82 2.97
CA ALA A 107 -6.48 5.49 2.90
C ALA A 107 -5.53 4.42 3.46
N PHE A 108 -4.24 4.49 3.12
CA PHE A 108 -3.25 3.54 3.61
C PHE A 108 -3.09 3.60 5.14
N LYS A 109 -3.07 4.80 5.73
CA LYS A 109 -3.02 4.95 7.18
C LYS A 109 -4.22 4.27 7.86
N ALA A 110 -5.43 4.42 7.31
CA ALA A 110 -6.61 3.76 7.83
C ALA A 110 -6.50 2.22 7.73
N VAL A 111 -5.96 1.70 6.62
CA VAL A 111 -5.67 0.26 6.47
C VAL A 111 -4.68 -0.23 7.53
N VAL A 112 -3.60 0.52 7.78
CA VAL A 112 -2.61 0.18 8.81
C VAL A 112 -3.23 0.16 10.21
N GLU A 113 -4.03 1.17 10.56
CA GLU A 113 -4.70 1.25 11.87
C GLU A 113 -5.72 0.13 12.08
N SER A 114 -6.51 -0.21 11.05
CA SER A 114 -7.41 -1.35 11.08
C SER A 114 -6.64 -2.66 11.28
N ALA A 115 -5.59 -2.89 10.49
CA ALA A 115 -4.79 -4.10 10.58
C ALA A 115 -4.09 -4.24 11.96
N ILE A 116 -3.59 -3.14 12.53
CA ILE A 116 -3.03 -3.14 13.89
C ILE A 116 -4.09 -3.58 14.90
N THR A 117 -5.30 -3.04 14.79
CA THR A 117 -6.42 -3.38 15.67
C THR A 117 -6.80 -4.86 15.56
N ASP A 118 -6.92 -5.37 14.34
CA ASP A 118 -7.21 -6.79 14.09
C ASP A 118 -6.12 -7.68 14.70
N LYS A 119 -4.84 -7.30 14.52
CA LYS A 119 -3.72 -8.09 15.03
C LYS A 119 -3.68 -8.11 16.57
N LYS A 120 -4.01 -7.00 17.22
CA LYS A 120 -4.14 -6.95 18.68
C LYS A 120 -5.26 -7.85 19.18
N THR A 121 -6.40 -7.83 18.51
CA THR A 121 -7.55 -8.69 18.83
C THR A 121 -7.19 -10.17 18.70
N GLU A 122 -6.48 -10.56 17.64
CA GLU A 122 -5.97 -11.92 17.47
C GLU A 122 -5.05 -12.33 18.64
N ILE A 123 -4.08 -11.48 18.99
CA ILE A 123 -3.15 -11.75 20.10
C ILE A 123 -3.90 -11.87 21.43
N ALA A 124 -4.86 -10.98 21.70
CA ALA A 124 -5.67 -11.02 22.92
C ALA A 124 -6.48 -12.33 23.02
N GLY A 125 -7.14 -12.75 21.93
CA GLY A 125 -7.86 -14.01 21.90
C GLY A 125 -6.97 -15.23 22.10
N LEU A 126 -5.73 -15.21 21.58
CA LEU A 126 -4.74 -16.27 21.82
C LEU A 126 -4.30 -16.32 23.28
N LEU A 127 -4.09 -15.17 23.92
CA LEU A 127 -3.70 -15.11 25.34
C LEU A 127 -4.82 -15.61 26.27
N GLU A 128 -6.07 -15.25 25.96
CA GLU A 128 -7.26 -15.73 26.67
C GLU A 128 -7.41 -17.25 26.53
N ALA A 129 -7.23 -17.80 25.33
CA ALA A 129 -7.31 -19.24 25.07
C ALA A 129 -6.23 -20.05 25.82
N VAL A 130 -5.06 -19.47 26.07
CA VAL A 130 -3.97 -20.09 26.83
C VAL A 130 -4.15 -19.90 28.35
N GLY A 131 -5.21 -19.21 28.79
CA GLY A 131 -5.57 -19.01 30.19
C GLY A 131 -4.75 -17.93 30.90
N VAL A 132 -4.03 -17.09 30.16
CA VAL A 132 -3.22 -15.99 30.70
C VAL A 132 -4.09 -14.73 30.76
N GLY A 133 -5.06 -14.69 31.69
CA GLY A 133 -5.76 -13.49 32.15
C GLY A 133 -6.70 -12.79 31.15
N HIS A 134 -7.93 -12.49 31.58
CA HIS A 134 -8.84 -11.63 30.80
C HIS A 134 -8.26 -10.21 30.65
N VAL A 135 -8.11 -9.74 29.41
CA VAL A 135 -7.68 -8.36 29.13
C VAL A 135 -8.88 -7.43 29.31
N ARG A 136 -8.95 -6.71 30.43
CA ARG A 136 -9.79 -5.52 30.57
C ARG A 136 -9.07 -4.30 29.98
N GLY A 137 -9.80 -3.44 29.29
CA GLY A 137 -9.31 -2.10 28.89
C GLY A 137 -8.94 -1.91 27.41
N LEU A 138 -9.43 -2.74 26.49
CA LEU A 138 -9.44 -2.37 25.07
C LEU A 138 -10.67 -1.49 24.83
N GLY A 139 -10.45 -0.17 24.86
CA GLY A 139 -11.43 0.91 24.82
C GLY A 139 -12.70 0.59 24.04
N GLU A 140 -13.76 0.30 24.78
CA GLU A 140 -15.12 0.34 24.29
C GLU A 140 -15.50 1.81 24.12
N SER A 141 -15.87 2.18 22.90
CA SER A 141 -16.41 3.49 22.59
C SER A 141 -17.61 3.75 23.50
N LEU A 142 -17.58 4.88 24.19
CA LEU A 142 -18.59 5.42 25.10
C LEU A 142 -20.03 5.12 24.63
N THR A 143 -20.68 4.17 25.30
CA THR A 143 -22.12 4.27 25.58
C THR A 143 -22.35 3.96 27.05
N ASP A 144 -22.20 5.03 27.84
CA ASP A 144 -22.94 5.35 29.05
C ASP A 144 -23.70 4.17 29.69
N THR A 145 -22.96 3.31 30.40
CA THR A 145 -23.56 2.48 31.43
C THR A 145 -22.63 2.55 32.63
N VAL A 146 -23.14 3.21 33.67
CA VAL A 146 -22.53 3.44 34.97
C VAL A 146 -21.81 2.17 35.46
N VAL A 147 -20.49 2.15 35.38
CA VAL A 147 -19.69 1.19 36.13
C VAL A 147 -19.62 1.77 37.54
N GLU A 148 -20.48 1.27 38.44
CA GLU A 148 -20.28 1.45 39.87
C GLU A 148 -18.86 0.99 40.19
N GLU A 149 -18.00 1.93 40.59
CA GLU A 149 -16.74 1.62 41.23
C GLU A 149 -17.07 0.76 42.45
N ALA A 150 -16.84 -0.55 42.35
CA ALA A 150 -17.06 -1.44 43.46
C ALA A 150 -16.20 -0.93 44.63
N SER A 151 -16.84 -0.53 45.73
CA SER A 151 -16.13 0.07 46.85
C SER A 151 -15.10 -0.90 47.40
N ALA A 152 -14.02 -0.39 48.01
CA ALA A 152 -12.99 -1.24 48.62
C ALA A 152 -13.56 -2.28 49.59
N GLU A 153 -14.72 -1.99 50.20
CA GLU A 153 -15.47 -2.90 51.06
C GLU A 153 -16.12 -4.06 50.28
N GLN A 154 -16.67 -3.81 49.10
CA GLN A 154 -17.25 -4.86 48.24
C GLN A 154 -16.18 -5.83 47.73
N VAL A 155 -15.01 -5.30 47.37
CA VAL A 155 -13.86 -6.12 46.98
C VAL A 155 -13.38 -6.97 48.17
N THR A 156 -13.27 -6.37 49.36
CA THR A 156 -12.84 -7.09 50.57
C THR A 156 -13.83 -8.19 50.94
N ASN A 157 -15.15 -7.93 50.88
CA ASN A 157 -16.17 -8.93 51.19
C ASN A 157 -16.17 -10.09 50.20
N SER A 158 -15.99 -9.82 48.90
CA SER A 158 -15.85 -10.85 47.87
C SER A 158 -14.63 -11.75 48.09
N LEU A 159 -13.52 -11.18 48.55
CA LEU A 159 -12.31 -11.92 48.92
C LEU A 159 -12.53 -12.80 50.16
N VAL A 160 -13.21 -12.29 51.18
CA VAL A 160 -13.56 -13.07 52.39
C VAL A 160 -14.43 -14.29 52.03
N GLU A 161 -15.45 -14.10 51.19
CA GLU A 161 -16.28 -15.21 50.72
C GLU A 161 -15.48 -16.26 49.95
N SER A 162 -14.56 -15.82 49.09
CA SER A 162 -13.66 -16.70 48.33
C SER A 162 -12.74 -17.53 49.24
N TYR A 163 -12.28 -16.96 50.35
CA TYR A 163 -11.47 -17.69 51.34
C TYR A 163 -12.29 -18.65 52.18
N LYS A 164 -13.52 -18.29 52.56
CA LYS A 164 -14.46 -19.21 53.22
C LYS A 164 -14.80 -20.41 52.33
N ALA A 165 -15.00 -20.19 51.03
CA ALA A 165 -15.22 -21.26 50.05
C ALA A 165 -14.04 -22.23 49.94
N ARG A 166 -12.82 -21.78 50.25
CA ARG A 166 -11.59 -22.60 50.29
C ARG A 166 -11.36 -23.29 51.64
N GLY A 167 -12.33 -23.24 52.55
CA GLY A 167 -12.30 -23.95 53.82
C GLY A 167 -11.66 -23.18 54.98
N LEU A 168 -11.41 -21.87 54.83
CA LEU A 168 -10.97 -21.04 55.95
C LEU A 168 -12.16 -20.68 56.85
N ASN A 169 -11.91 -20.65 58.17
CA ASN A 169 -12.88 -20.10 59.10
C ASN A 169 -12.99 -18.57 58.90
N GLU A 170 -14.05 -17.96 59.43
CA GLU A 170 -14.38 -16.57 59.14
C GLU A 170 -13.28 -15.58 59.58
N GLU A 171 -12.62 -15.83 60.71
CA GLU A 171 -11.50 -15.01 61.17
C GLU A 171 -10.27 -15.12 60.25
N ALA A 172 -9.90 -16.33 59.83
CA ALA A 172 -8.76 -16.54 58.93
C ALA A 172 -9.04 -16.00 57.52
N ALA A 173 -10.29 -16.07 57.05
CA ALA A 173 -10.70 -15.48 55.78
C ALA A 173 -10.62 -13.95 55.78
N ARG A 174 -11.02 -13.29 56.88
CA ARG A 174 -10.85 -11.83 57.05
C ARG A 174 -9.39 -11.43 57.12
N LEU A 175 -8.57 -12.18 57.85
CA LEU A 175 -7.13 -11.90 57.94
C LEU A 175 -6.43 -12.08 56.58
N ALA A 176 -6.79 -13.12 55.82
CA ALA A 176 -6.28 -13.36 54.49
C ALA A 176 -6.73 -12.29 53.48
N ALA A 177 -7.97 -11.80 53.59
CA ALA A 177 -8.49 -10.71 52.76
C ALA A 177 -7.87 -9.34 53.09
N ALA A 178 -7.53 -9.11 54.36
CA ALA A 178 -6.85 -7.88 54.81
C ALA A 178 -5.37 -7.81 54.40
N GLY A 179 -4.74 -8.95 54.09
CA GLY A 179 -3.31 -9.04 53.81
C GLY A 179 -2.44 -8.83 55.05
N ARG A 180 -1.15 -9.15 54.95
CA ARG A 180 -0.18 -8.92 56.03
C ARG A 180 0.24 -7.44 56.00
N PRO A 181 0.08 -6.66 57.08
CA PRO A 181 0.77 -5.37 57.17
C PRO A 181 2.28 -5.63 57.15
N LEU A 182 3.01 -4.92 56.28
CA LEU A 182 4.48 -4.90 56.28
C LEU A 182 5.02 -4.39 57.62
#